data_AF-A0A538SEQ6-F1
#
_entry.id   AF-A0A538SEQ6-F1
#
_cell.length_a   1.000
_cell.length_b   1.000
_cell.length_c   1.000
_cell.angle_alpha   90.00
_cell.angle_beta   90.00
_cell.angle_gamma   90.00
#
_symmetry.space_group_name_H-M   'P 1'
#
loop_
_entity.id
_entity.type
_entity.pdbx_description
1 polymer ?
#
loop_
_entity_poly.entity_id
_entity_poly.type
_entity_poly.pdbx_seq_one_letter_code
_entity_poly.pdbx_strand_id
1 'polypeptide(L)'
;MEPDSTTPAGQGKQTFAQSACVACHTIQGISAGVVGPNLTHFGSRHTIAGAMYESNPSNLGKWLENPPARKPGTLMLNLGLSPQQISNLVAYLQSLK
;
A
#
# COMPACT_ATOMS: atom_id res chain seq x y z
N MET A 1 18.50 -13.56 -10.25
CA MET A 1 18.45 -12.76 -9.02
C MET A 1 17.87 -11.41 -9.41
N GLU A 2 16.62 -11.11 -9.02
CA GLU A 2 16.09 -9.76 -9.26
C GLU A 2 16.79 -8.77 -8.31
N PRO A 3 17.45 -7.71 -8.79
CA PRO A 3 18.18 -6.76 -7.97
C PRO A 3 17.27 -5.94 -7.02
N ASP A 4 15.97 -5.91 -7.28
CA ASP A 4 15.02 -5.04 -6.58
C ASP A 4 14.74 -5.47 -5.14
N SER A 5 14.79 -6.76 -4.79
CA SER A 5 14.41 -7.30 -3.48
C SER A 5 15.29 -6.84 -2.31
N THR A 6 16.43 -6.20 -2.58
CA THR A 6 17.32 -5.65 -1.55
C THR A 6 16.94 -4.22 -1.15
N THR A 7 16.16 -3.52 -1.97
CA THR A 7 15.71 -2.15 -1.69
C THR A 7 14.44 -2.15 -0.84
N PRO A 8 14.16 -1.10 -0.06
CA PRO A 8 12.89 -0.97 0.67
C PRO A 8 11.68 -1.10 -0.26
N ALA A 9 11.74 -0.53 -1.47
CA ALA A 9 10.66 -0.60 -2.45
C ALA A 9 10.47 -2.02 -3.00
N GLY A 10 11.53 -2.77 -3.28
CA GLY A 10 11.38 -4.16 -3.73
C GLY A 10 10.94 -5.11 -2.62
N GLN A 11 11.37 -4.89 -1.37
CA GLN A 11 10.80 -5.59 -0.21
C GLN A 11 9.32 -5.23 -0.01
N GLY A 12 8.93 -3.99 -0.29
CA GLY A 12 7.54 -3.54 -0.27
C GLY A 12 6.70 -4.20 -1.36
N LYS A 13 7.24 -4.33 -2.58
CA LYS A 13 6.63 -5.08 -3.69
C LYS A 13 6.38 -6.54 -3.28
N GLN A 14 7.38 -7.19 -2.68
CA GLN A 14 7.23 -8.56 -2.19
C GLN A 14 6.18 -8.66 -1.07
N THR A 15 6.20 -7.74 -0.11
CA THR A 15 5.21 -7.67 0.97
C THR A 15 3.81 -7.52 0.40
N PHE A 16 3.61 -6.63 -0.58
CA PHE A 16 2.33 -6.45 -1.27
C PHE A 16 1.88 -7.74 -1.93
N ALA A 17 2.76 -8.39 -2.71
CA ALA A 17 2.45 -9.60 -3.47
C ALA A 17 2.13 -10.83 -2.58
N GLN A 18 2.71 -10.90 -1.38
CA GLN A 18 2.53 -12.01 -0.44
C GLN A 18 1.42 -11.76 0.60
N SER A 19 0.85 -10.55 0.64
CA SER A 19 -0.20 -10.17 1.59
C SER A 19 -1.60 -10.21 0.95
N ALA A 20 -2.63 -10.11 1.79
CA ALA A 20 -4.03 -10.00 1.34
C ALA A 20 -4.32 -8.77 0.45
N CYS A 21 -3.37 -7.85 0.30
CA CYS A 21 -3.43 -6.69 -0.60
C CYS A 21 -3.82 -7.08 -2.03
N VAL A 22 -3.29 -8.19 -2.55
CA VAL A 22 -3.50 -8.63 -3.94
C VAL A 22 -4.95 -9.04 -4.23
N ALA A 23 -5.70 -9.46 -3.20
CA ALA A 23 -7.09 -9.86 -3.36
C ALA A 23 -8.00 -8.65 -3.59
N CYS A 24 -7.64 -7.49 -3.04
CA CYS A 24 -8.47 -6.29 -3.10
C CYS A 24 -7.98 -5.25 -4.11
N HIS A 25 -6.66 -5.11 -4.29
CA HIS A 25 -6.09 -4.03 -5.09
C HIS A 25 -5.44 -4.53 -6.37
N THR A 26 -5.64 -3.76 -7.45
CA THR A 26 -4.95 -3.95 -8.72
C THR A 26 -3.64 -3.18 -8.70
N ILE A 27 -2.56 -3.83 -9.13
CA ILE A 27 -1.33 -3.20 -9.61
C ILE A 27 -0.98 -3.93 -10.91
N GLN A 28 -0.94 -3.20 -12.02
CA GLN A 28 -0.71 -3.78 -13.34
C GLN A 28 0.58 -4.61 -13.36
N GLY A 29 0.46 -5.88 -13.81
CA GLY A 29 1.57 -6.83 -13.84
C GLY A 29 1.87 -7.53 -12.51
N ILE A 30 1.17 -7.20 -11.43
CA ILE A 30 1.39 -7.78 -10.08
C ILE A 30 0.13 -8.44 -9.52
N SER A 31 -1.02 -7.77 -9.59
CA SER A 31 -2.28 -8.25 -9.01
C SER A 31 -3.50 -7.72 -9.77
N ALA A 32 -4.63 -8.43 -9.64
CA ALA A 32 -5.88 -8.13 -10.35
C ALA A 32 -7.08 -7.90 -9.42
N GLY A 33 -6.86 -7.65 -8.11
CA GLY A 33 -7.94 -7.38 -7.17
C GLY A 33 -8.71 -6.09 -7.48
N VAL A 34 -10.04 -6.11 -7.39
CA VAL A 34 -10.90 -4.97 -7.80
C VAL A 34 -11.85 -4.47 -6.71
N VAL A 35 -11.75 -5.00 -5.48
CA VAL A 35 -12.58 -4.56 -4.34
C VAL A 35 -12.16 -3.17 -3.87
N GLY A 36 -10.84 -2.93 -3.82
CA GLY A 36 -10.22 -1.65 -3.52
C GLY A 36 -9.81 -0.90 -4.79
N PRO A 37 -9.38 0.37 -4.66
CA PRO A 37 -8.93 1.17 -5.79
C PRO A 37 -7.65 0.60 -6.44
N ASN A 38 -7.50 0.81 -7.76
CA ASN A 38 -6.32 0.45 -8.53
C ASN A 38 -5.08 1.29 -8.12
N LEU A 39 -4.02 0.65 -7.62
CA LEU A 39 -2.83 1.29 -7.07
C LEU A 39 -1.68 1.46 -8.09
N THR A 40 -1.88 1.12 -9.37
CA THR A 40 -0.83 1.13 -10.41
C THR A 40 -0.07 2.47 -10.51
N HIS A 41 -0.75 3.60 -10.28
CA HIS A 41 -0.16 4.95 -10.28
C HIS A 41 -0.33 5.65 -8.93
N PHE A 42 -0.22 4.90 -7.83
CA PHE A 42 -0.50 5.42 -6.49
C PHE A 42 0.36 6.64 -6.12
N GLY A 43 1.65 6.61 -6.45
CA GLY A 43 2.62 7.69 -6.21
C GLY A 43 2.30 9.01 -6.93
N SER A 44 1.40 8.97 -7.93
CA SER A 44 0.89 10.16 -8.63
C SER A 44 -0.34 10.78 -7.95
N ARG A 45 -0.84 10.21 -6.84
CA ARG A 45 -2.03 10.70 -6.11
C ARG A 45 -1.69 11.78 -5.10
N HIS A 46 -2.61 12.72 -4.91
CA HIS A 46 -2.50 13.77 -3.89
C HIS A 46 -3.17 13.42 -2.56
N THR A 47 -4.10 12.45 -2.54
CA THR A 47 -4.84 12.08 -1.32
C THR A 47 -5.03 10.56 -1.18
N ILE A 48 -5.31 10.11 0.05
CA ILE A 48 -5.54 8.72 0.43
C ILE A 48 -6.82 8.56 1.28
N ALA A 49 -7.20 7.31 1.56
CA ALA A 49 -8.35 6.96 2.40
C ALA A 49 -9.69 7.58 1.92
N GLY A 50 -9.85 7.77 0.62
CA GLY A 50 -11.01 8.46 0.04
C GLY A 50 -11.00 9.97 0.33
N ALA A 51 -9.88 10.62 -0.01
CA ALA A 51 -9.64 12.05 0.13
C ALA A 51 -9.62 12.62 1.56
N MET A 52 -9.49 11.78 2.59
CA MET A 52 -9.46 12.23 3.99
C MET A 52 -8.10 12.76 4.43
N TYR A 53 -7.02 12.30 3.79
CA TYR A 53 -5.66 12.69 4.14
C TYR A 53 -4.83 12.94 2.88
N GLU A 54 -3.85 13.83 2.99
CA GLU A 54 -2.81 13.99 1.96
C GLU A 54 -2.02 12.69 1.75
N SER A 55 -1.67 12.44 0.49
CA SER A 55 -0.83 11.32 0.08
C SER A 55 0.64 11.65 0.34
N ASN A 56 1.08 11.47 1.58
CA ASN A 56 2.46 11.64 2.01
C ASN A 56 2.92 10.43 2.84
N PRO A 57 4.24 10.20 3.03
CA PRO A 57 4.75 8.99 3.69
C PRO A 57 4.19 8.80 5.11
N SER A 58 4.04 9.88 5.87
CA SER A 58 3.55 9.83 7.26
C SER A 58 2.09 9.39 7.33
N ASN A 59 1.23 10.00 6.51
CA ASN A 59 -0.19 9.64 6.47
C ASN A 59 -0.42 8.23 5.92
N LEU A 60 0.35 7.83 4.91
CA LEU A 60 0.26 6.48 4.35
C LEU A 60 0.73 5.42 5.36
N GLY A 61 1.83 5.66 6.08
CA GLY A 61 2.30 4.74 7.13
C GLY A 61 1.24 4.52 8.21
N LYS A 62 0.67 5.61 8.74
CA LYS A 62 -0.40 5.53 9.74
C LYS A 62 -1.70 4.93 9.20
N TRP A 63 -1.98 5.10 7.90
CA TRP A 63 -3.11 4.43 7.25
C TRP A 63 -2.92 2.91 7.22
N LEU A 64 -1.73 2.44 6.85
CA LEU A 64 -1.39 1.01 6.78
C LEU A 64 -1.31 0.34 8.16
N GLU A 65 -0.98 1.09 9.21
CA GLU A 65 -0.92 0.60 10.59
C GLU A 65 -2.30 0.13 11.11
N ASN A 66 -3.35 0.93 10.90
CA ASN A 66 -4.70 0.56 11.30
C ASN A 66 -5.77 1.34 10.49
N PRO A 67 -6.15 0.84 9.30
CA PRO A 67 -7.13 1.53 8.46
C PRO A 67 -8.50 1.74 9.14
N PRO A 68 -9.11 0.75 9.84
CA PRO A 68 -10.37 0.95 10.56
C PRO A 68 -10.33 2.02 11.66
N ALA A 69 -9.21 2.16 12.36
CA ALA A 69 -9.05 3.23 13.37
C ALA A 69 -8.90 4.62 12.73
N ARG A 70 -8.31 4.70 11.53
CA ARG A 70 -8.13 5.96 10.78
C ARG A 70 -9.40 6.40 10.08
N LYS A 71 -10.12 5.47 9.44
CA LYS A 71 -11.40 5.71 8.77
C LYS A 71 -12.43 4.70 9.27
N PRO A 72 -13.19 5.04 10.32
CA PRO A 72 -14.31 4.21 10.76
C PRO A 72 -15.25 3.89 9.60
N GLY A 73 -15.62 2.61 9.45
CA GLY A 73 -16.46 2.13 8.35
C GLY A 73 -15.72 1.82 7.03
N THR A 74 -14.39 1.95 6.98
CA THR A 74 -13.61 1.42 5.83
C THR A 74 -13.70 -0.10 5.72
N LEU A 75 -13.71 -0.61 4.49
CA LEU A 75 -13.64 -2.05 4.21
C LEU A 75 -12.19 -2.57 4.18
N MET A 76 -11.20 -1.67 4.20
CA MET A 76 -9.79 -2.07 4.25
C MET A 76 -9.46 -2.61 5.65
N LEU A 77 -9.09 -3.87 5.72
CA LEU A 77 -8.79 -4.56 6.98
C LEU A 77 -7.45 -4.10 7.56
N ASN A 78 -7.32 -4.19 8.89
CA ASN A 78 -6.00 -4.17 9.51
C ASN A 78 -5.31 -5.52 9.27
N LEU A 79 -4.16 -5.50 8.60
CA LEU A 79 -3.41 -6.70 8.24
C LEU A 79 -2.33 -7.08 9.27
N GLY A 80 -2.21 -6.34 10.38
CA GLY A 80 -1.24 -6.63 11.44
C GLY A 80 0.22 -6.46 10.97
N LEU A 81 0.47 -5.47 10.10
CA LEU A 81 1.79 -5.24 9.52
C LEU A 81 2.79 -4.75 10.58
N SER A 82 4.02 -5.26 10.53
CA SER A 82 5.12 -4.74 11.34
C SER A 82 5.57 -3.33 10.85
N PRO A 83 6.22 -2.53 11.70
CA PRO A 83 6.74 -1.22 11.30
C PRO A 83 7.65 -1.26 10.07
N GLN A 84 8.48 -2.30 9.94
CA GLN A 84 9.35 -2.47 8.79
C GLN A 84 8.58 -2.75 7.50
N GLN A 85 7.57 -3.62 7.56
CA GLN A 85 6.69 -3.91 6.41
C GLN A 85 5.94 -2.65 5.97
N ILE A 86 5.44 -1.84 6.92
CA ILE A 86 4.79 -0.56 6.63
C ILE A 86 5.74 0.38 5.91
N SER A 87 6.97 0.56 6.41
CA SER A 87 7.99 1.41 5.78
C SER A 87 8.30 0.98 4.35
N ASN A 88 8.51 -0.33 4.14
CA ASN A 88 8.78 -0.90 2.82
C ASN A 88 7.59 -0.73 1.87
N LEU A 89 6.36 -0.95 2.34
CA LEU A 89 5.13 -0.73 1.55
C LEU A 89 4.94 0.75 1.19
N VAL A 90 5.24 1.68 2.09
CA VAL A 90 5.21 3.12 1.79
C VAL A 90 6.19 3.44 0.67
N ALA A 91 7.44 2.97 0.77
CA ALA A 91 8.45 3.19 -0.26
C ALA A 91 8.04 2.62 -1.62
N TYR A 92 7.45 1.42 -1.62
CA TYR A 92 6.94 0.78 -2.84
C TYR A 92 5.76 1.55 -3.45
N LEU A 93 4.71 1.84 -2.67
CA LEU A 93 3.52 2.50 -3.19
C LEU A 93 3.83 3.90 -3.73
N GLN A 94 4.78 4.61 -3.12
CA GLN A 94 5.21 5.93 -3.59
C GLN A 94 6.04 5.91 -4.87
N SER A 95 6.66 4.78 -5.22
CA SER A 95 7.40 4.64 -6.48
C SER A 95 6.50 4.37 -7.68
N LEU A 96 5.24 4.00 -7.48
CA LEU A 96 4.26 3.67 -8.53
C LEU A 96 3.71 4.94 -9.19
N LYS A 97 4.27 5.39 -10.31
CA LYS A 97 3.87 6.63 -10.99
C LYS A 97 3.14 6.43 -12.30
#